data_AF-A0A6M3L6P9-F1
#
_entry.id   AF-A0A6M3L6P9-F1
#
_cell.length_a   1.000
_cell.length_b   1.000
_cell.length_c   1.000
_cell.angle_alpha   90.00
_cell.angle_beta   90.00
_cell.angle_gamma   90.00
#
_symmetry.space_group_name_H-M   'P 1'
#
loop_
_entity.id
_entity.type
_entity.pdbx_description
1 polymer ?
#
loop_
_entity_poly.entity_id
_entity_poly.type
_entity_poly.pdbx_seq_one_letter_code
_entity_poly.pdbx_strand_id
1 'polypeptide(L)'
;MTTALITSEVASKQALVNIGDMSVTALDVYNYVKDSLVTKATELKEKSLALHNKIATSLPADWKQWDIEQYKLALALDKEIIEHMATISKKTKPTELDIISDKADKLHKGVNAAIKDIVGPLPDDRETMKGKVKQWDAEAERKRQTEENRLRLEAQKAEEERRITEAAQLEAEGLKAEANAVLEAPQPIVMPTVEKTTPKADMRLYRKTWKYRIIDEAKIPREYLKPDEIKIGGVVRALKEKCKIEGVQIYEE
;
A
#
# COMPACT_ATOMS: atom_id res chain seq x y z
N MET A 1 3.45 -24.42 26.86
CA MET A 1 3.92 -24.54 25.46
C MET A 1 4.28 -23.21 24.82
N THR A 2 3.77 -22.07 25.31
CA THR A 2 4.03 -20.72 24.76
C THR A 2 5.46 -20.22 25.00
N THR A 3 6.09 -20.59 26.12
CA THR A 3 7.46 -20.17 26.47
C THR A 3 8.53 -20.80 25.58
N ALA A 4 8.29 -22.02 25.08
CA ALA A 4 9.22 -22.76 24.23
C ALA A 4 9.24 -22.25 22.77
N LEU A 5 8.12 -21.72 22.29
CA LEU A 5 8.02 -21.11 20.96
C LEU A 5 8.84 -19.81 20.88
N ILE A 6 8.77 -18.98 21.92
CA ILE A 6 9.54 -17.71 22.01
C ILE A 6 11.05 -17.97 22.07
N THR A 7 11.50 -19.06 22.70
CA THR A 7 12.93 -19.41 22.75
C THR A 7 13.47 -19.84 21.37
N SER A 8 12.63 -20.50 20.55
CA SER A 8 13.04 -20.95 19.21
C SER A 8 13.21 -19.81 18.20
N GLU A 9 12.42 -18.75 18.32
CA GLU A 9 12.46 -17.58 17.42
C GLU A 9 13.61 -16.62 17.75
N VAL A 10 14.09 -16.64 19.00
CA VAL A 10 15.28 -15.89 19.45
C VAL A 10 16.58 -16.57 19.02
N ALA A 11 16.62 -17.91 19.03
CA ALA A 11 17.78 -18.68 18.56
C ALA A 11 18.10 -18.43 17.07
N SER A 12 17.07 -18.21 16.23
CA SER A 12 17.26 -17.90 14.80
C SER A 12 17.80 -16.50 14.51
N LYS A 13 17.91 -15.62 15.51
CA LYS A 13 18.47 -14.25 15.38
C LYS A 13 19.93 -14.14 15.85
N GLN A 14 20.66 -15.26 15.93
CA GLN A 14 22.11 -15.33 16.14
C GLN A 14 22.95 -14.89 14.91
N ALA A 15 22.45 -13.97 14.09
CA ALA A 15 23.27 -13.37 13.04
C ALA A 15 24.24 -12.39 13.73
N LEU A 16 25.50 -12.81 13.84
CA LEU A 16 26.62 -12.00 14.31
C LEU A 16 26.71 -10.74 13.46
N VAL A 17 26.30 -9.60 14.01
CA VAL A 17 26.63 -8.30 13.43
C VAL A 17 28.00 -7.91 13.99
N ASN A 18 29.05 -8.10 13.20
CA ASN A 18 30.38 -7.62 13.55
C ASN A 18 30.39 -6.09 13.45
N ILE A 19 30.42 -5.41 14.60
CA ILE A 19 30.66 -3.97 14.69
C ILE A 19 32.02 -3.78 15.42
N GLY A 20 33.12 -3.96 14.69
CA GLY A 20 34.48 -3.74 15.22
C GLY A 20 34.91 -4.69 16.35
N ASP A 21 35.82 -4.25 17.22
CA ASP A 21 36.46 -5.03 18.30
C ASP A 21 35.57 -5.35 19.52
N MET A 22 34.24 -5.29 19.38
CA MET A 22 33.31 -5.57 20.47
C MET A 22 32.45 -6.80 20.14
N SER A 23 32.85 -7.96 20.66
CA SER A 23 32.03 -9.18 20.62
C SER A 23 30.92 -9.11 21.68
N VAL A 24 29.90 -8.27 21.45
CA VAL A 24 28.72 -8.18 22.31
C VAL A 24 27.52 -8.67 21.52
N THR A 25 26.86 -9.75 21.95
CA THR A 25 25.67 -10.24 21.26
C THR A 25 24.50 -9.27 21.46
N ALA A 26 23.52 -9.27 20.55
CA ALA A 26 22.30 -8.47 20.72
C ALA A 26 21.58 -8.78 22.05
N LEU A 27 21.74 -10.01 22.56
CA LEU A 27 21.22 -10.45 23.84
C LEU A 27 22.02 -9.85 25.02
N ASP A 28 23.33 -9.73 24.91
CA ASP A 28 24.18 -9.10 25.93
C ASP A 28 23.92 -7.59 26.01
N VAL A 29 23.74 -6.92 24.86
CA VAL A 29 23.30 -5.51 24.84
C VAL A 29 21.92 -5.37 25.47
N TYR A 30 20.98 -6.25 25.12
CA TYR A 30 19.63 -6.25 25.68
C TYR A 30 19.66 -6.45 27.20
N ASN A 31 20.43 -7.42 27.71
CA ASN A 31 20.52 -7.71 29.14
C ASN A 31 21.25 -6.59 29.90
N TYR A 32 22.34 -6.05 29.36
CA TYR A 32 23.04 -4.90 29.95
C TYR A 32 22.14 -3.66 30.01
N VAL A 33 21.41 -3.38 28.93
CA VAL A 33 20.43 -2.28 28.86
C VAL A 33 19.31 -2.51 29.88
N LYS A 34 18.75 -3.71 29.91
CA LYS A 34 17.70 -4.09 30.84
C LYS A 34 18.16 -3.95 32.27
N ASP A 35 19.33 -4.45 32.64
CA ASP A 35 19.82 -4.43 34.02
C ASP A 35 20.28 -3.03 34.45
N SER A 36 20.94 -2.26 33.57
CA SER A 36 21.32 -0.87 33.82
C SER A 36 20.10 0.05 33.96
N LEU A 37 19.09 -0.12 33.10
CA LEU A 37 17.82 0.61 33.18
C LEU A 37 17.01 0.18 34.40
N VAL A 38 16.90 -1.12 34.67
CA VAL A 38 16.17 -1.66 35.82
C VAL A 38 16.80 -1.13 37.09
N THR A 39 18.12 -1.20 37.26
CA THR A 39 18.82 -0.70 38.46
C THR A 39 18.61 0.80 38.65
N LYS A 40 18.81 1.62 37.60
CA LYS A 40 18.63 3.09 37.66
C LYS A 40 17.17 3.53 37.79
N ALA A 41 16.21 2.70 37.35
CA ALA A 41 14.79 3.02 37.36
C ALA A 41 13.98 2.25 38.43
N THR A 42 14.65 1.50 39.34
CA THR A 42 13.97 0.70 40.38
C THR A 42 13.03 1.56 41.21
N GLU A 43 13.54 2.65 41.78
CA GLU A 43 12.75 3.59 42.60
C GLU A 43 11.59 4.23 41.80
N LEU A 44 11.82 4.54 40.52
CA LEU A 44 10.79 5.10 39.65
C LEU A 44 9.69 4.06 39.36
N LYS A 45 10.07 2.80 39.15
CA LYS A 45 9.16 1.68 38.93
C LYS A 45 8.36 1.37 40.20
N GLU A 46 8.99 1.40 41.37
CA GLU A 46 8.32 1.26 42.66
C GLU A 46 7.30 2.36 42.90
N LYS A 47 7.65 3.62 42.60
CA LYS A 47 6.72 4.73 42.68
C LYS A 47 5.55 4.60 41.69
N SER A 48 5.79 4.12 40.47
CA SER A 48 4.71 3.82 39.50
C SER A 48 3.77 2.74 40.04
N LEU A 49 4.32 1.68 40.64
CA LEU A 49 3.53 0.61 41.24
C LEU A 49 2.74 1.07 42.46
N ALA A 50 3.34 1.93 43.30
CA ALA A 50 2.67 2.52 44.45
C ALA A 50 1.49 3.41 44.03
N LEU A 51 1.65 4.24 43.00
CA LEU A 51 0.55 5.04 42.43
C LEU A 51 -0.56 4.15 41.86
N HIS A 52 -0.20 3.10 41.12
CA HIS A 52 -1.16 2.13 40.59
C HIS A 52 -1.97 1.46 41.72
N ASN A 53 -1.30 0.98 42.76
CA ASN A 53 -1.95 0.37 43.92
C ASN A 53 -2.83 1.36 44.70
N LYS A 54 -2.39 2.63 44.82
CA LYS A 54 -3.15 3.70 45.46
C LYS A 54 -4.46 3.97 44.72
N ILE A 55 -4.42 4.00 43.38
CA ILE A 55 -5.63 4.11 42.55
C ILE A 55 -6.55 2.91 42.82
N ALA A 56 -6.02 1.70 42.72
CA ALA A 56 -6.80 0.47 42.91
C ALA A 56 -7.42 0.32 44.31
N THR A 57 -6.79 0.90 45.34
CA THR A 57 -7.24 0.77 46.73
C THR A 57 -8.15 1.93 47.16
N SER A 58 -7.88 3.14 46.67
CA SER A 58 -8.57 4.37 47.14
C SER A 58 -9.70 4.83 46.24
N LEU A 59 -9.82 4.31 45.02
CA LEU A 59 -10.91 4.63 44.09
C LEU A 59 -11.72 3.38 43.76
N PRO A 60 -13.06 3.42 43.87
CA PRO A 60 -13.92 2.35 43.36
C PRO A 60 -13.65 2.11 41.87
N ALA A 61 -13.66 0.85 41.43
CA ALA A 61 -13.40 0.50 40.04
C ALA A 61 -14.48 1.04 39.07
N ASP A 62 -15.74 1.14 39.53
CA ASP A 62 -16.84 1.72 38.77
C ASP A 62 -16.99 3.20 39.14
N TRP A 63 -16.78 4.07 38.16
CA TRP A 63 -16.86 5.53 38.33
C TRP A 63 -18.26 6.00 38.77
N LYS A 64 -19.30 5.22 38.50
CA LYS A 64 -20.67 5.53 38.93
C LYS A 64 -20.85 5.51 40.45
N GLN A 65 -19.92 4.91 41.17
CA GLN A 65 -19.92 4.82 42.63
C GLN A 65 -19.12 5.96 43.27
N TRP A 66 -18.58 6.88 42.47
CA TRP A 66 -17.75 7.98 42.96
C TRP A 66 -18.62 9.13 43.48
N ASP A 67 -18.27 9.61 44.66
CA ASP A 67 -18.69 10.90 45.20
C ASP A 67 -17.71 12.03 44.76
N ILE A 68 -18.03 13.25 45.20
CA ILE A 68 -17.24 14.45 44.88
C ILE A 68 -15.80 14.35 45.42
N GLU A 69 -15.58 13.65 46.53
CA GLU A 69 -14.25 13.48 47.12
C GLU A 69 -13.42 12.45 46.35
N GLN A 70 -14.01 11.34 45.88
CA GLN A 70 -13.28 10.43 44.97
C GLN A 70 -12.97 11.08 43.62
N TYR A 71 -13.88 11.91 43.09
CA TYR A 71 -13.59 12.70 41.90
C TYR A 71 -12.39 13.64 42.10
N LYS A 72 -12.35 14.39 43.21
CA LYS A 72 -11.21 15.26 43.55
C LYS A 72 -9.92 14.46 43.75
N LEU A 73 -10.00 13.31 44.41
CA LEU A 73 -8.86 12.42 44.61
C LEU A 73 -8.31 11.89 43.28
N ALA A 74 -9.19 11.50 42.35
CA ALA A 74 -8.80 11.05 41.03
C ALA A 74 -8.06 12.14 40.24
N LEU A 75 -8.53 13.39 40.28
CA LEU A 75 -7.83 14.53 39.65
C LEU A 75 -6.44 14.78 40.27
N ALA A 76 -6.33 14.66 41.60
CA ALA A 76 -5.04 14.82 42.27
C ALA A 76 -4.07 13.69 41.91
N LEU A 77 -4.55 12.44 41.85
CA LEU A 77 -3.75 11.28 41.45
C LEU A 77 -3.34 11.35 39.99
N ASP A 78 -4.21 11.78 39.09
CA ASP A 78 -3.88 11.98 37.67
C ASP A 78 -2.74 12.99 37.50
N LYS A 79 -2.79 14.11 38.24
CA LYS A 79 -1.69 15.07 38.27
C LYS A 79 -0.37 14.44 38.75
N GLU A 80 -0.41 13.65 39.84
CA GLU A 80 0.78 12.94 40.35
C GLU A 80 1.33 11.93 39.31
N ILE A 81 0.46 11.24 38.57
CA ILE A 81 0.83 10.31 37.49
C ILE A 81 1.54 11.06 36.37
N ILE A 82 0.98 12.17 35.89
CA ILE A 82 1.55 12.97 34.80
C ILE A 82 2.95 13.48 35.18
N GLU A 83 3.10 14.02 36.40
CA GLU A 83 4.39 14.50 36.90
C GLU A 83 5.42 13.37 37.03
N HIS A 84 4.99 12.20 37.49
CA HIS A 84 5.85 11.02 37.58
C HIS A 84 6.24 10.49 36.20
N MET A 85 5.32 10.42 35.24
CA MET A 85 5.61 10.06 33.85
C MET A 85 6.59 11.03 33.19
N ALA A 86 6.43 12.34 33.42
CA ALA A 86 7.39 13.33 32.95
C ALA A 86 8.78 13.14 33.57
N THR A 87 8.84 12.78 34.85
CA THR A 87 10.08 12.49 35.56
C THR A 87 10.76 11.23 35.03
N ILE A 88 10.00 10.16 34.79
CA ILE A 88 10.48 8.95 34.11
C ILE A 88 11.07 9.33 32.76
N SER A 89 10.30 10.00 31.90
CA SER A 89 10.78 10.42 30.58
C SER A 89 12.07 11.25 30.63
N LYS A 90 12.26 12.10 31.65
CA LYS A 90 13.51 12.86 31.83
C LYS A 90 14.68 12.00 32.32
N LYS A 91 14.45 11.11 33.30
CA LYS A 91 15.52 10.33 33.96
C LYS A 91 15.87 9.03 33.26
N THR A 92 14.92 8.42 32.57
CA THR A 92 15.09 7.15 31.85
C THR A 92 15.33 7.35 30.36
N LYS A 93 15.54 8.59 29.88
CA LYS A 93 16.21 8.86 28.60
C LYS A 93 17.71 8.65 28.83
N PRO A 94 18.27 7.47 28.53
CA PRO A 94 19.65 7.20 28.83
C PRO A 94 20.39 7.70 27.60
N THR A 95 21.11 8.81 27.73
CA THR A 95 21.90 9.39 26.64
C THR A 95 22.75 8.34 25.91
N GLU A 96 23.23 7.33 26.64
CA GLU A 96 23.97 6.16 26.12
C GLU A 96 23.15 5.29 25.16
N LEU A 97 21.86 5.07 25.42
CA LEU A 97 20.96 4.28 24.56
C LEU A 97 20.56 5.04 23.29
N ASP A 98 20.36 6.34 23.40
CA ASP A 98 20.18 7.20 22.22
C ASP A 98 21.44 7.17 21.34
N ILE A 99 22.64 7.18 21.96
CA ILE A 99 23.91 7.04 21.24
C ILE A 99 24.01 5.67 20.54
N ILE A 100 23.62 4.58 21.20
CA ILE A 100 23.63 3.24 20.59
C ILE A 100 22.62 3.14 19.44
N SER A 101 21.41 3.68 19.63
CA SER A 101 20.37 3.72 18.59
C SER A 101 20.80 4.55 17.39
N ASP A 102 21.40 5.72 17.61
CA ASP A 102 21.94 6.59 16.55
C ASP A 102 23.09 5.91 15.79
N LYS A 103 24.00 5.22 16.50
CA LYS A 103 25.06 4.42 15.87
C LYS A 103 24.48 3.28 15.01
N ALA A 104 23.45 2.59 15.48
CA ALA A 104 22.80 1.53 14.73
C ALA A 104 22.10 2.05 13.45
N ASP A 105 21.39 3.17 13.54
CA ASP A 105 20.76 3.82 12.38
C ASP A 105 21.81 4.27 11.35
N LYS A 106 22.91 4.87 11.81
CA LYS A 106 24.06 5.23 10.95
C LYS A 106 24.68 4.02 10.26
N LEU A 107 24.87 2.92 10.97
CA LEU A 107 25.37 1.66 10.40
C LEU A 107 24.42 1.14 9.31
N HIS A 108 23.12 1.06 9.60
CA HIS A 108 22.13 0.59 8.64
C HIS A 108 22.10 1.47 7.37
N LYS A 109 22.14 2.79 7.54
CA LYS A 109 22.25 3.74 6.42
C LYS A 109 23.55 3.54 5.63
N GLY A 110 24.68 3.32 6.30
CA GLY A 110 25.97 3.03 5.68
C GLY A 110 25.96 1.73 4.86
N VAL A 111 25.40 0.65 5.40
CA VAL A 111 25.23 -0.63 4.71
C VAL A 111 24.35 -0.46 3.46
N ASN A 112 23.21 0.23 3.58
CA ASN A 112 22.35 0.48 2.43
C ASN A 112 23.02 1.37 1.38
N ALA A 113 23.85 2.34 1.79
CA ALA A 113 24.65 3.14 0.87
C ALA A 113 25.70 2.29 0.14
N ALA A 114 26.40 1.39 0.84
CA ALA A 114 27.35 0.46 0.22
C ALA A 114 26.66 -0.52 -0.73
N ILE A 115 25.49 -1.07 -0.36
CA ILE A 115 24.67 -1.88 -1.26
C ILE A 115 24.29 -1.08 -2.50
N LYS A 116 23.84 0.17 -2.33
CA LYS A 116 23.49 1.04 -3.46
C LYS A 116 24.69 1.33 -4.35
N ASP A 117 25.87 1.51 -3.79
CA ASP A 117 27.12 1.72 -4.53
C ASP A 117 27.53 0.47 -5.33
N ILE A 118 27.48 -0.71 -4.71
CA ILE A 118 27.73 -2.01 -5.37
C ILE A 118 26.72 -2.27 -6.49
N VAL A 119 25.44 -2.00 -6.24
CA VAL A 119 24.36 -2.15 -7.22
C VAL A 119 24.49 -1.13 -8.35
N GLY A 120 25.03 0.06 -8.05
CA GLY A 120 25.32 1.10 -9.03
C GLY A 120 24.10 1.50 -9.86
N PRO A 121 24.26 1.72 -11.19
CA PRO A 121 23.19 2.15 -12.08
C PRO A 121 22.28 1.00 -12.57
N LEU A 122 22.56 -0.26 -12.19
CA LEU A 122 21.83 -1.43 -12.71
C LEU A 122 20.30 -1.38 -12.53
N PRO A 123 19.73 -0.83 -11.43
CA PRO A 123 18.29 -0.68 -11.30
C PRO A 123 17.70 0.28 -12.36
N ASP A 124 18.40 1.37 -12.65
CA ASP A 124 18.00 2.38 -13.64
C ASP A 124 18.15 1.83 -15.07
N ASP A 125 19.24 1.10 -15.33
CA ASP A 125 19.47 0.41 -16.59
C ASP A 125 18.39 -0.66 -16.84
N ARG A 126 18.01 -1.40 -15.80
CA ARG A 126 16.92 -2.39 -15.86
C ARG A 126 15.59 -1.73 -16.21
N GLU A 127 15.27 -0.59 -15.60
CA GLU A 127 14.03 0.12 -15.90
C GLU A 127 14.05 0.70 -17.32
N THR A 128 15.19 1.22 -17.76
CA THR A 128 15.41 1.69 -19.12
C THR A 128 15.20 0.55 -20.13
N MET A 129 15.78 -0.63 -19.88
CA MET A 129 15.62 -1.81 -20.73
C MET A 129 14.16 -2.29 -20.79
N LYS A 130 13.46 -2.33 -19.65
CA LYS A 130 12.02 -2.63 -19.63
C LYS A 130 11.21 -1.65 -20.46
N GLY A 131 11.54 -0.35 -20.37
CA GLY A 131 10.93 0.70 -21.19
C GLY A 131 11.10 0.42 -22.68
N LYS A 132 12.32 0.11 -23.13
CA LYS A 132 12.61 -0.22 -24.54
C LYS A 132 11.86 -1.46 -25.04
N VAL A 133 11.86 -2.54 -24.25
CA VAL A 133 11.12 -3.77 -24.60
C VAL A 133 9.63 -3.47 -24.77
N LYS A 134 9.04 -2.71 -23.83
CA LYS A 134 7.63 -2.32 -23.91
C LYS A 134 7.31 -1.44 -25.13
N GLN A 135 8.19 -0.51 -25.47
CA GLN A 135 8.03 0.34 -26.67
C GLN A 135 8.08 -0.49 -27.95
N TRP A 136 9.05 -1.41 -28.06
CA TRP A 136 9.15 -2.32 -29.20
C TRP A 136 7.91 -3.19 -29.35
N ASP A 137 7.42 -3.79 -28.26
CA ASP A 137 6.21 -4.62 -28.28
C ASP A 137 4.99 -3.83 -28.74
N ALA A 138 4.86 -2.58 -28.27
CA ALA A 138 3.78 -1.69 -28.68
C ALA A 138 3.89 -1.34 -30.18
N GLU A 139 5.10 -1.14 -30.70
CA GLU A 139 5.30 -0.86 -32.13
C GLU A 139 5.05 -2.09 -33.00
N ALA A 140 5.52 -3.28 -32.56
CA ALA A 140 5.26 -4.54 -33.24
C ALA A 140 3.75 -4.85 -33.29
N GLU A 141 3.04 -4.60 -32.18
CA GLU A 141 1.59 -4.71 -32.09
C GLU A 141 0.90 -3.72 -33.04
N ARG A 142 1.34 -2.46 -33.08
CA ARG A 142 0.82 -1.45 -34.01
C ARG A 142 0.98 -1.89 -35.46
N LYS A 143 2.17 -2.38 -35.85
CA LYS A 143 2.44 -2.88 -37.20
C LYS A 143 1.54 -4.07 -37.56
N ARG A 144 1.32 -5.00 -36.62
CA ARG A 144 0.41 -6.13 -36.82
C ARG A 144 -1.02 -5.65 -37.07
N GLN A 145 -1.52 -4.74 -36.24
CA GLN A 145 -2.87 -4.20 -36.41
C GLN A 145 -3.04 -3.43 -37.72
N THR A 146 -2.03 -2.66 -38.15
CA THR A 146 -2.09 -1.96 -39.45
C THR A 146 -2.13 -2.93 -40.61
N GLU A 147 -1.38 -4.03 -40.56
CA GLU A 147 -1.39 -5.05 -41.61
C GLU A 147 -2.67 -5.89 -41.60
N GLU A 148 -3.18 -6.28 -40.43
CA GLU A 148 -4.49 -6.93 -40.29
C GLU A 148 -5.61 -6.03 -40.85
N ASN A 149 -5.58 -4.73 -40.56
CA ASN A 149 -6.56 -3.78 -41.10
C ASN A 149 -6.42 -3.61 -42.63
N ARG A 150 -5.19 -3.59 -43.16
CA ARG A 150 -4.96 -3.49 -44.61
C ARG A 150 -5.51 -4.71 -45.33
N LEU A 151 -5.17 -5.91 -44.85
CA LEU A 151 -5.65 -7.18 -45.41
C LEU A 151 -7.18 -7.31 -45.29
N ARG A 152 -7.76 -6.84 -44.18
CA ARG A 152 -9.22 -6.81 -44.00
C ARG A 152 -9.88 -5.90 -45.03
N LEU A 153 -9.34 -4.71 -45.27
CA LEU A 153 -9.89 -3.78 -46.26
C LEU A 153 -9.75 -4.32 -47.68
N GLU A 154 -8.62 -4.94 -48.01
CA GLU A 154 -8.37 -5.56 -49.31
C GLU A 154 -9.33 -6.75 -49.57
N ALA A 155 -9.54 -7.60 -48.57
CA ALA A 155 -10.52 -8.69 -48.64
C ALA A 155 -11.95 -8.18 -48.79
N GLN A 156 -12.33 -7.11 -48.08
CA GLN A 156 -13.66 -6.49 -48.23
C GLN A 156 -13.88 -5.93 -49.64
N LYS A 157 -12.88 -5.24 -50.20
CA LYS A 157 -12.95 -4.71 -51.57
C LYS A 157 -13.06 -5.81 -52.62
N ALA A 158 -12.26 -6.87 -52.48
CA ALA A 158 -12.31 -8.00 -53.42
C ALA A 158 -13.67 -8.71 -53.39
N GLU A 159 -14.27 -8.87 -52.21
CA GLU A 159 -15.61 -9.47 -52.07
C GLU A 159 -16.72 -8.55 -52.59
N GLU A 160 -16.63 -7.25 -52.34
CA GLU A 160 -17.56 -6.25 -52.92
C GLU A 160 -17.48 -6.24 -54.45
N GLU A 161 -16.28 -6.24 -55.01
CA GLU A 161 -16.07 -6.29 -56.46
C GLU A 161 -16.61 -7.58 -57.07
N ARG A 162 -16.40 -8.74 -56.42
CA ARG A 162 -16.98 -10.02 -56.85
C ARG A 162 -18.50 -9.97 -56.89
N ARG A 163 -19.15 -9.46 -55.83
CA ARG A 163 -20.62 -9.34 -55.77
C ARG A 163 -21.16 -8.38 -56.81
N ILE A 164 -20.48 -7.26 -57.08
CA ILE A 164 -20.86 -6.33 -58.15
C ILE A 164 -20.76 -7.03 -59.51
N THR A 165 -19.70 -7.79 -59.76
CA THR A 165 -19.55 -8.53 -61.02
C THR A 165 -20.60 -9.63 -61.19
N GLU A 166 -20.93 -10.35 -60.13
CA GLU A 166 -21.96 -11.40 -60.13
C GLU A 166 -23.36 -10.82 -60.32
N ALA A 167 -23.69 -9.73 -59.61
CA ALA A 167 -24.95 -9.01 -59.79
C ALA A 167 -25.10 -8.44 -61.21
N ALA A 168 -24.01 -7.90 -61.80
CA ALA A 168 -24.01 -7.40 -63.17
C ALA A 168 -24.22 -8.53 -64.21
N GLN A 169 -23.68 -9.72 -63.97
CA GLN A 169 -23.92 -10.89 -64.82
C GLN A 169 -25.38 -11.36 -64.74
N LEU A 170 -25.94 -11.48 -63.53
CA LEU A 170 -27.34 -11.86 -63.32
C LEU A 170 -28.32 -10.84 -63.92
N GLU A 171 -28.00 -9.54 -63.85
CA GLU A 171 -28.80 -8.51 -64.51
C GLU A 171 -28.74 -8.61 -66.04
N ALA A 172 -27.56 -8.90 -66.61
CA ALA A 172 -27.39 -9.12 -68.05
C ALA A 172 -28.17 -10.35 -68.56
N GLU A 173 -28.33 -11.38 -67.72
CA GLU A 173 -29.15 -12.57 -67.97
C GLU A 173 -30.65 -12.35 -67.73
N GLY A 174 -31.05 -11.16 -67.26
CA GLY A 174 -32.44 -10.76 -67.03
C GLY A 174 -33.00 -11.13 -65.65
N LEU A 175 -32.19 -11.69 -64.75
CA LEU A 175 -32.55 -12.19 -63.43
C LEU A 175 -32.43 -11.09 -62.36
N LYS A 176 -33.19 -10.00 -62.53
CA LYS A 176 -33.10 -8.79 -61.68
C LYS A 176 -33.37 -9.03 -60.19
N ALA A 177 -34.27 -9.95 -59.85
CA ALA A 177 -34.58 -10.26 -58.45
C ALA A 177 -33.41 -10.96 -57.75
N GLU A 178 -32.67 -11.79 -58.48
CA GLU A 178 -31.51 -12.55 -57.98
C GLU A 178 -30.28 -11.66 -57.88
N ALA A 179 -30.06 -10.76 -58.85
CA ALA A 179 -29.04 -9.72 -58.77
C ALA A 179 -29.17 -8.84 -57.51
N ASN A 180 -30.40 -8.46 -57.15
CA ASN A 180 -30.66 -7.63 -55.96
C ASN A 180 -30.45 -8.41 -54.65
N ALA A 181 -30.83 -9.69 -54.63
CA ALA A 181 -30.56 -10.57 -53.49
C ALA A 181 -29.05 -10.78 -53.25
N VAL A 182 -28.27 -10.89 -54.34
CA VAL A 182 -26.80 -10.98 -54.29
C VAL A 182 -26.16 -9.71 -53.77
N LEU A 183 -26.78 -8.53 -53.86
CA LEU A 183 -26.29 -7.25 -53.30
C LEU A 183 -26.74 -7.00 -51.85
N GLU A 184 -27.90 -7.51 -51.44
CA GLU A 184 -28.44 -7.33 -50.08
C GLU A 184 -27.92 -8.36 -49.06
N ALA A 185 -27.35 -9.48 -49.50
CA ALA A 185 -26.78 -10.48 -48.60
C ALA A 185 -25.71 -9.90 -47.64
N PRO A 186 -25.73 -10.25 -46.34
CA PRO A 186 -24.74 -9.76 -45.37
C PRO A 186 -23.34 -10.32 -45.66
N GLN A 187 -22.33 -9.44 -45.70
CA GLN A 187 -20.95 -9.87 -45.98
C GLN A 187 -20.36 -10.73 -44.85
N PRO A 188 -19.77 -11.91 -45.16
CA PRO A 188 -19.01 -12.67 -44.19
C PRO A 188 -17.70 -11.96 -43.85
N ILE A 189 -17.50 -11.61 -42.58
CA ILE A 189 -16.28 -10.97 -42.10
C ILE A 189 -15.17 -12.02 -42.00
N VAL A 190 -14.35 -12.18 -43.03
CA VAL A 190 -13.13 -12.98 -42.93
C VAL A 190 -12.07 -12.17 -42.17
N MET A 191 -11.60 -12.71 -41.05
CA MET A 191 -10.58 -12.08 -40.22
C MET A 191 -9.19 -12.65 -40.55
N PRO A 192 -8.37 -11.97 -41.38
CA PRO A 192 -6.99 -12.38 -41.56
C PRO A 192 -6.22 -12.17 -40.24
N THR A 193 -5.75 -13.25 -39.63
CA THR A 193 -4.92 -13.20 -38.41
C THR A 193 -3.46 -13.21 -38.81
N VAL A 194 -2.72 -12.14 -38.51
CA VAL A 194 -1.27 -12.12 -38.71
C VAL A 194 -0.62 -12.65 -37.43
N GLU A 195 0.28 -13.63 -37.55
CA GLU A 195 0.97 -14.17 -36.38
C GLU A 195 1.93 -13.13 -35.77
N LYS A 196 1.93 -13.02 -34.44
CA LYS A 196 2.79 -12.07 -33.73
C LYS A 196 4.25 -12.54 -33.76
N THR A 197 5.13 -11.73 -34.32
CA THR A 197 6.57 -12.04 -34.47
C THR A 197 7.38 -11.94 -33.17
N THR A 198 6.78 -11.50 -32.06
CA THR A 198 7.50 -11.35 -30.79
C THR A 198 7.58 -12.69 -30.06
N PRO A 199 8.77 -13.13 -29.60
CA PRO A 199 8.88 -14.32 -28.76
C PRO A 199 8.03 -14.16 -27.48
N LYS A 200 7.52 -15.28 -26.93
CA LYS A 200 6.79 -15.28 -25.65
C LYS A 200 7.72 -14.75 -24.56
N ALA A 201 7.60 -13.46 -24.26
CA ALA A 201 8.44 -12.80 -23.28
C ALA A 201 8.12 -13.30 -21.86
N ASP A 202 9.16 -13.40 -21.03
CA ASP A 202 9.07 -13.85 -19.64
C ASP A 202 8.08 -12.98 -18.85
N MET A 203 7.09 -13.59 -18.19
CA MET A 203 5.99 -12.91 -17.49
C MET A 203 6.48 -11.92 -16.41
N ARG A 204 7.73 -12.05 -15.96
CA ARG A 204 8.37 -11.14 -14.98
C ARG A 204 8.54 -9.70 -15.48
N LEU A 205 8.47 -9.47 -16.80
CA LEU A 205 8.63 -8.15 -17.40
C LEU A 205 7.34 -7.33 -17.45
N TYR A 206 6.17 -7.97 -17.35
CA TYR A 206 4.87 -7.31 -17.53
C TYR A 206 4.04 -7.38 -16.25
N ARG A 207 3.94 -6.25 -15.54
CA ARG A 207 2.87 -6.05 -14.53
C ARG A 207 1.71 -5.31 -15.21
N LYS A 208 0.52 -5.93 -15.23
CA LYS A 208 -0.71 -5.26 -15.65
C LYS A 208 -1.17 -4.32 -14.53
N THR A 209 -0.85 -3.03 -14.67
CA THR A 209 -1.36 -1.98 -13.77
C THR A 209 -2.63 -1.40 -14.36
N TRP A 210 -3.77 -1.73 -13.74
CA TRP A 210 -5.06 -1.15 -14.09
C TRP A 210 -5.15 0.28 -13.55
N LYS A 211 -5.38 1.23 -14.44
CA LYS A 211 -5.66 2.62 -14.08
C LYS A 211 -7.08 2.94 -14.49
N TYR A 212 -7.76 3.74 -13.69
CA TYR A 212 -9.08 4.27 -14.00
C TYR A 212 -9.05 5.79 -13.85
N ARG A 213 -9.96 6.46 -14.55
CA ARG A 213 -10.25 7.87 -14.37
C ARG A 213 -11.75 7.99 -14.15
N ILE A 214 -12.14 8.76 -13.15
CA ILE A 214 -13.55 9.10 -12.92
C ILE A 214 -13.94 10.08 -14.03
N ILE A 215 -14.92 9.70 -14.84
CA ILE A 215 -15.47 10.54 -15.91
C ILE A 215 -16.62 11.38 -15.34
N ASP A 216 -17.44 10.77 -14.50
CA ASP A 216 -18.61 11.36 -13.86
C ASP A 216 -18.76 10.78 -12.46
N GLU A 217 -18.62 11.63 -11.44
CA GLU A 217 -18.69 11.23 -10.03
C GLU A 217 -20.13 10.89 -9.60
N ALA A 218 -21.14 11.51 -10.21
CA ALA A 218 -22.54 11.32 -9.84
C ALA A 218 -23.08 9.94 -10.21
N LYS A 219 -22.44 9.27 -11.18
CA LYS A 219 -22.80 7.91 -11.62
C LYS A 219 -22.10 6.82 -10.81
N ILE A 220 -21.19 7.17 -9.90
CA ILE A 220 -20.51 6.18 -9.05
C ILE A 220 -21.51 5.67 -8.01
N PRO A 221 -21.75 4.35 -7.91
CA PRO A 221 -22.59 3.79 -6.86
C PRO A 221 -22.07 4.15 -5.47
N ARG A 222 -22.98 4.40 -4.52
CA ARG A 222 -22.63 4.86 -3.16
C ARG A 222 -21.74 3.89 -2.38
N GLU A 223 -21.69 2.62 -2.79
CA GLU A 223 -20.79 1.60 -2.26
C GLU A 223 -19.30 1.90 -2.48
N TYR A 224 -18.96 2.61 -3.56
CA TYR A 224 -17.59 2.98 -3.90
C TYR A 224 -17.21 4.40 -3.42
N LEU A 225 -18.18 5.13 -2.84
CA LEU A 225 -18.00 6.48 -2.31
C LEU A 225 -17.71 6.41 -0.81
N LYS A 226 -16.56 6.94 -0.39
CA LYS A 226 -16.21 7.09 1.02
C LYS A 226 -16.28 8.56 1.44
N PRO A 227 -16.95 8.91 2.55
CA PRO A 227 -16.90 10.26 3.11
C PRO A 227 -15.48 10.68 3.49
N ASP A 228 -15.15 11.96 3.26
CA ASP A 228 -13.86 12.55 3.63
C ASP A 228 -13.80 12.82 5.14
N GLU A 229 -13.33 11.82 5.90
CA GLU A 229 -13.23 11.86 7.37
C GLU A 229 -12.37 13.02 7.89
N ILE A 230 -11.37 13.45 7.12
CA ILE A 230 -10.45 14.52 7.52
C ILE A 230 -11.19 15.86 7.51
N LYS A 231 -11.92 16.14 6.42
CA LYS A 231 -12.73 17.36 6.31
C LYS A 231 -13.88 17.36 7.30
N ILE A 232 -14.59 16.23 7.44
CA ILE A 232 -15.68 16.10 8.42
C ILE A 232 -15.13 16.36 9.82
N GLY A 233 -14.03 15.72 10.22
CA GLY A 233 -13.41 15.94 11.53
C GLY A 233 -12.90 17.37 11.72
N GLY A 234 -12.43 18.03 10.66
CA GLY A 234 -12.06 19.45 10.70
C GLY A 234 -13.24 20.35 11.06
N VAL A 235 -14.38 20.14 10.40
CA VAL A 235 -15.61 20.93 10.65
C VAL A 235 -16.17 20.63 12.05
N VAL A 236 -16.18 19.37 12.48
CA VAL A 236 -16.65 18.96 13.81
C VAL A 236 -15.81 19.60 14.92
N ARG A 237 -14.47 19.59 14.82
CA ARG A 237 -13.60 20.23 15.83
C ARG A 237 -13.74 21.75 15.87
N ALA A 238 -14.01 22.38 14.72
CA ALA A 238 -14.14 23.83 14.62
C ALA A 238 -15.49 24.34 15.18
N LEU A 239 -16.58 23.63 14.88
CA LEU A 239 -17.94 24.05 15.25
C LEU A 239 -18.45 23.39 16.53
N LYS A 240 -17.84 22.26 16.96
CA LYS A 240 -18.18 21.49 18.17
C LYS A 240 -19.69 21.25 18.25
N GLU A 241 -20.32 21.61 19.37
CA GLU A 241 -21.77 21.50 19.63
C GLU A 241 -22.66 22.17 18.58
N LYS A 242 -22.15 23.19 17.86
CA LYS A 242 -22.92 23.92 16.85
C LYS A 242 -22.91 23.24 15.48
N CYS A 243 -22.12 22.19 15.30
CA CYS A 243 -22.00 21.48 14.03
C CYS A 243 -23.25 20.60 13.80
N LYS A 244 -23.90 20.76 12.66
CA LYS A 244 -25.00 19.88 12.21
C LYS A 244 -24.66 19.32 10.84
N ILE A 245 -24.21 18.07 10.81
CA ILE A 245 -23.98 17.31 9.57
C ILE A 245 -24.94 16.14 9.59
N GLU A 246 -25.85 16.08 8.61
CA GLU A 246 -26.81 14.99 8.50
C GLU A 246 -26.09 13.65 8.33
N GLY A 247 -26.47 12.65 9.14
CA GLY A 247 -25.83 11.33 9.13
C GLY A 247 -24.55 11.19 9.95
N VAL A 248 -24.09 12.26 10.63
CA VAL A 248 -22.93 12.20 11.55
C VAL A 248 -23.38 12.57 12.96
N GLN A 249 -23.24 11.65 13.90
CA GLN A 249 -23.46 11.92 15.32
C GLN A 249 -22.19 12.53 15.92
N ILE A 250 -22.35 13.68 16.59
CA ILE A 250 -21.26 14.40 17.25
C ILE A 250 -21.44 14.27 18.75
N TYR A 251 -20.40 13.83 19.44
CA TYR A 251 -20.36 13.66 20.89
C TYR A 251 -19.00 14.09 21.44
N GLU A 252 -18.97 14.46 22.72
CA GLU A 252 -17.76 14.71 23.50
C GLU A 252 -17.49 13.46 24.36
N GLU A 253 -16.24 13.00 24.38
CA GLU A 253 -15.75 11.90 25.24
C GLU A 253 -14.89 12.49 26.37
#